data_AF-A0A4R7PAX8-F1
#
_entry.id   AF-A0A4R7PAX8-F1
#
_cell.length_a   1.000
_cell.length_b   1.000
_cell.length_c   1.000
_cell.angle_alpha   90.00
_cell.angle_beta   90.00
_cell.angle_gamma   90.00
#
_symmetry.space_group_name_H-M   'P 1'
#
loop_
_entity.id
_entity.type
_entity.pdbx_description
1 polymer ?
#
loop_
_entity_poly.entity_id
_entity_poly.type
_entity_poly.pdbx_seq_one_letter_code
_entity_poly.pdbx_strand_id
1 'polypeptide(L)'
;MKKQFAFTLIEMMVTVAIAGVLLAIAIPSFSAVVSNGRLSGRANEMVAAISFARSEAIKRGRPVTLCRSANAGSGAESGWICETGGGGWENGWFVFEDTNSNGAADTGEARLRGKGDFGTAAYTMRGNTNVADRITFTDQGMSPGFNGTFTVCDTHRRVARQIVVVVTGRSLPPTAGTCS
;
A
#
# COMPACT_ATOMS: atom_id res chain seq x y z
N MET A 1 -10.95 63.86 -7.32
CA MET A 1 -9.84 63.02 -7.84
C MET A 1 -9.49 61.98 -6.79
N LYS A 2 -9.71 60.68 -7.05
CA LYS A 2 -9.30 59.60 -6.14
C LYS A 2 -7.79 59.40 -6.29
N LYS A 3 -7.00 59.67 -5.26
CA LYS A 3 -5.56 59.33 -5.23
C LYS A 3 -5.45 57.80 -5.26
N GLN A 4 -4.86 57.25 -6.32
CA GLN A 4 -4.40 55.87 -6.33
C GLN A 4 -3.10 55.81 -5.52
N PHE A 5 -3.10 55.07 -4.41
CA PHE A 5 -1.88 54.73 -3.68
C PHE A 5 -1.17 53.63 -4.48
N ALA A 6 -0.13 53.99 -5.21
CA ALA A 6 0.75 53.02 -5.87
C ALA A 6 1.82 52.56 -4.88
N PHE A 7 2.08 51.26 -4.83
CA PHE A 7 3.15 50.66 -4.02
C PHE A 7 4.52 51.23 -4.44
N THR A 8 5.39 51.49 -3.46
CA THR A 8 6.75 51.98 -3.77
C THR A 8 7.63 50.84 -4.31
N LEU A 9 8.66 51.17 -5.08
CA LEU A 9 9.58 50.17 -5.63
C LEU A 9 10.27 49.37 -4.50
N ILE A 10 10.63 50.04 -3.40
CA ILE A 10 11.21 49.38 -2.23
C ILE A 10 10.20 48.43 -1.55
N GLU A 11 8.93 48.79 -1.49
CA GLU A 11 7.89 47.94 -0.91
C GLU A 11 7.66 46.67 -1.73
N MET A 12 7.67 46.77 -3.07
CA MET A 12 7.65 45.59 -3.94
C MET A 12 8.89 44.71 -3.80
N MET A 13 10.08 45.30 -3.61
CA MET A 13 11.29 44.51 -3.37
C MET A 13 11.23 43.75 -2.04
N VAL A 14 10.74 44.39 -0.99
CA VAL A 14 10.58 43.77 0.34
C VAL A 14 9.51 42.67 0.31
N THR A 15 8.37 42.88 -0.36
CA THR A 15 7.32 41.86 -0.46
C THR A 15 7.80 40.63 -1.22
N VAL A 16 8.50 40.81 -2.35
CA VAL A 16 9.08 39.68 -3.11
C VAL A 16 10.16 38.97 -2.30
N ALA A 17 10.99 39.70 -1.55
CA ALA A 17 11.99 39.11 -0.68
C ALA A 17 11.35 38.24 0.42
N ILE A 18 10.33 38.75 1.11
CA ILE A 18 9.59 38.00 2.14
C ILE A 18 8.88 36.79 1.53
N ALA A 19 8.21 36.96 0.39
CA ALA A 19 7.55 35.87 -0.32
C ALA A 19 8.54 34.77 -0.71
N GLY A 20 9.74 35.15 -1.18
CA GLY A 20 10.82 34.21 -1.49
C GLY A 20 11.25 33.38 -0.28
N VAL A 21 11.45 34.03 0.88
CA VAL A 21 11.81 33.33 2.13
C VAL A 21 10.70 32.36 2.55
N LEU A 22 9.43 32.78 2.48
CA LEU A 22 8.30 31.92 2.83
C LEU A 22 8.19 30.70 1.91
N LEU A 23 8.34 30.90 0.60
CA LEU A 23 8.31 29.80 -0.38
C LEU A 23 9.45 28.80 -0.17
N ALA A 24 10.65 29.28 0.16
CA ALA A 24 11.80 28.43 0.43
C ALA A 24 11.56 27.44 1.60
N ILE A 25 10.74 27.84 2.58
CA ILE A 25 10.38 26.98 3.74
C ILE A 25 9.14 26.13 3.43
N ALA A 26 8.14 26.71 2.77
CA ALA A 26 6.85 26.05 2.53
C ALA A 26 6.94 24.88 1.53
N ILE A 27 7.68 25.04 0.44
CA ILE A 27 7.80 24.03 -0.63
C ILE A 27 8.36 22.68 -0.13
N PRO A 28 9.52 22.61 0.56
CA PRO A 28 10.05 21.34 1.03
C PRO A 28 9.11 20.66 2.04
N SER A 29 8.48 21.43 2.93
CA SER A 29 7.50 20.92 3.91
C SER A 29 6.29 20.27 3.23
N PHE A 30 5.70 20.94 2.23
CA PHE A 30 4.58 20.40 1.48
C PHE A 30 4.91 19.09 0.76
N SER A 31 6.12 19.00 0.18
CA SER A 31 6.57 17.77 -0.49
C SER A 31 6.59 16.55 0.45
N ALA A 32 6.98 16.76 1.72
CA ALA A 32 7.03 15.71 2.72
C ALA A 32 5.63 15.25 3.14
N VAL A 33 4.69 16.18 3.30
CA VAL A 33 3.29 15.86 3.61
C VAL A 33 2.66 15.00 2.51
N VAL A 34 2.85 15.38 1.23
CA VAL A 34 2.29 14.63 0.10
C VAL A 34 2.87 13.22 0.02
N SER A 35 4.19 13.05 0.18
CA SER A 35 4.80 11.72 0.18
C SER A 35 4.36 10.85 1.35
N ASN A 36 4.28 11.41 2.56
CA ASN A 36 3.75 10.68 3.72
C ASN A 36 2.29 10.25 3.50
N GLY A 37 1.48 11.09 2.85
CA GLY A 37 0.13 10.75 2.42
C GLY A 37 0.10 9.58 1.43
N ARG A 38 0.97 9.60 0.41
CA ARG A 38 1.12 8.50 -0.56
C ARG A 38 1.55 7.19 0.11
N LEU A 39 2.59 7.23 0.96
CA LEU A 39 3.09 6.07 1.69
C LEU A 39 2.00 5.46 2.59
N SER A 40 1.29 6.31 3.33
CA SER A 40 0.19 5.86 4.20
C SER A 40 -0.98 5.31 3.39
N GLY A 41 -1.28 5.89 2.22
CA GLY A 41 -2.28 5.39 1.28
C GLY A 41 -1.97 3.97 0.80
N ARG A 42 -0.72 3.69 0.42
CA ARG A 42 -0.27 2.34 0.03
C ARG A 42 -0.38 1.33 1.16
N ALA A 43 -0.01 1.73 2.38
CA ALA A 43 -0.15 0.86 3.55
C ALA A 43 -1.62 0.57 3.87
N ASN A 44 -2.48 1.60 3.84
CA ASN A 44 -3.92 1.45 4.07
C ASN A 44 -4.60 0.59 2.99
N GLU A 45 -4.14 0.66 1.73
CA GLU A 45 -4.61 -0.21 0.66
C GLU A 45 -4.35 -1.69 0.96
N MET A 46 -3.17 -2.03 1.48
CA MET A 46 -2.86 -3.40 1.91
C MET A 46 -3.71 -3.82 3.12
N VAL A 47 -3.91 -2.95 4.11
CA VAL A 47 -4.82 -3.22 5.25
C VAL A 47 -6.26 -3.50 4.76
N ALA A 48 -6.72 -2.74 3.78
CA ALA A 48 -8.03 -2.93 3.16
C ALA A 48 -8.10 -4.24 2.36
N ALA A 49 -7.03 -4.63 1.66
CA ALA A 49 -6.93 -5.90 0.93
C ALA A 49 -7.03 -7.10 1.88
N ILE A 50 -6.27 -7.06 2.98
CA ILE A 50 -6.29 -8.09 4.04
C ILE A 50 -7.70 -8.20 4.65
N SER A 51 -8.31 -7.06 4.99
CA SER A 51 -9.66 -7.03 5.58
C SER A 51 -10.72 -7.54 4.60
N PHE A 52 -10.55 -7.24 3.31
CA PHE A 52 -11.41 -7.72 2.23
C PHE A 52 -11.31 -9.23 2.08
N ALA A 53 -10.10 -9.78 1.95
CA ALA A 53 -9.86 -11.22 1.83
C ALA A 53 -10.45 -12.00 3.02
N ARG A 54 -10.21 -11.51 4.24
CA ARG A 54 -10.81 -12.07 5.46
C ARG A 54 -12.34 -12.05 5.43
N SER A 55 -12.93 -10.92 5.05
CA SER A 55 -14.40 -10.79 5.00
C SER A 55 -15.01 -11.70 3.95
N GLU A 56 -14.31 -11.88 2.82
CA GLU A 56 -14.78 -12.74 1.75
C GLU A 56 -14.69 -14.22 2.11
N ALA A 57 -13.66 -14.63 2.87
CA ALA A 57 -13.57 -15.97 3.43
C ALA A 57 -14.78 -16.31 4.32
N ILE A 58 -15.14 -15.37 5.21
CA ILE A 58 -16.30 -15.50 6.10
C ILE A 58 -17.61 -15.52 5.32
N LYS A 59 -17.79 -14.60 4.36
CA LYS A 59 -19.03 -14.51 3.58
C LYS A 59 -19.28 -15.75 2.73
N ARG A 60 -18.22 -16.34 2.18
CA ARG A 60 -18.31 -17.53 1.32
C ARG A 60 -18.33 -18.84 2.11
N GLY A 61 -17.91 -18.82 3.38
CA GLY A 61 -17.69 -20.03 4.16
C GLY A 61 -16.60 -20.92 3.54
N ARG A 62 -15.61 -20.31 2.88
CA ARG A 62 -14.55 -21.00 2.14
C ARG A 62 -13.21 -20.29 2.35
N PRO A 63 -12.07 -21.00 2.26
CA PRO A 63 -10.79 -20.35 2.37
C PRO A 63 -10.56 -19.36 1.22
N VAL A 64 -9.94 -18.22 1.54
CA VAL A 64 -9.61 -17.16 0.57
C VAL A 64 -8.17 -16.75 0.80
N THR A 65 -7.41 -16.68 -0.29
CA THR A 65 -5.99 -16.36 -0.26
C THR A 65 -5.74 -15.00 -0.89
N LEU A 66 -4.99 -14.16 -0.19
CA LEU A 66 -4.36 -12.94 -0.70
C LEU A 66 -2.92 -13.28 -1.03
N CYS A 67 -2.49 -13.05 -2.26
CA CYS A 67 -1.09 -13.26 -2.60
C CYS A 67 -0.53 -12.28 -3.62
N ARG A 68 0.79 -12.22 -3.66
CA ARG A 68 1.54 -11.40 -4.60
C ARG A 68 1.43 -11.94 -6.01
N SER A 69 1.36 -11.02 -6.97
CA SER A 69 1.27 -11.33 -8.39
C SER A 69 1.66 -10.10 -9.21
N ALA A 70 2.72 -10.20 -10.00
CA ALA A 70 3.16 -9.09 -10.85
C ALA A 70 2.24 -8.85 -12.05
N ASN A 71 1.38 -9.82 -12.39
CA ASN A 71 0.41 -9.68 -13.48
C ASN A 71 -1.01 -9.38 -13.00
N ALA A 72 -1.23 -9.25 -11.68
CA ALA A 72 -2.47 -8.74 -11.14
C ALA A 72 -2.78 -7.34 -11.72
N GLY A 73 -4.05 -7.05 -12.01
CA GLY A 73 -4.45 -5.74 -12.54
C GLY A 73 -4.17 -5.52 -14.04
N SER A 74 -3.60 -6.49 -14.75
CA SER A 74 -3.41 -6.45 -16.22
C SER A 74 -4.72 -6.62 -17.03
N GLY A 75 -5.88 -6.68 -16.37
CA GLY A 75 -7.20 -6.89 -16.97
C GLY A 75 -7.50 -8.34 -17.37
N ALA A 76 -6.51 -9.23 -17.41
CA ALA A 76 -6.66 -10.65 -17.70
C ALA A 76 -6.69 -11.49 -16.41
N GLU A 77 -7.82 -11.45 -15.69
CA GLU A 77 -7.99 -12.09 -14.37
C GLU A 77 -7.74 -13.60 -14.37
N SER A 78 -8.03 -14.28 -15.49
CA SER A 78 -7.78 -15.71 -15.66
C SER A 78 -6.30 -16.07 -15.68
N GLY A 79 -5.42 -15.12 -15.99
CA GLY A 79 -3.97 -15.32 -16.03
C GLY A 79 -3.26 -15.02 -14.71
N TRP A 80 -3.95 -14.50 -13.69
CA TRP A 80 -3.30 -14.13 -12.43
C TRP A 80 -2.77 -15.37 -11.70
N ILE A 81 -1.47 -15.34 -11.41
CA ILE A 81 -0.77 -16.41 -10.73
C ILE A 81 -0.27 -15.93 -9.37
N CYS A 82 -0.29 -16.85 -8.41
CA CYS A 82 0.26 -16.64 -7.09
C CYS A 82 1.77 -16.87 -7.14
N GLU A 83 2.55 -15.80 -7.00
CA GLU A 83 4.01 -15.90 -7.08
C GLU A 83 4.62 -16.45 -5.79
N THR A 84 5.65 -17.28 -5.94
CA THR A 84 6.45 -17.80 -4.82
C THR A 84 7.93 -17.57 -5.07
N GLY A 85 8.75 -17.55 -4.02
CA GLY A 85 10.21 -17.55 -4.18
C GLY A 85 10.86 -16.18 -4.31
N GLY A 86 10.20 -15.13 -3.79
CA GLY A 86 10.81 -13.82 -3.61
C GLY A 86 10.37 -12.75 -4.62
N GLY A 87 10.41 -11.50 -4.15
CA GLY A 87 9.94 -10.30 -4.85
C GLY A 87 9.02 -9.46 -3.98
N GLY A 88 8.46 -8.40 -4.54
CA GLY A 88 7.80 -7.34 -3.79
C GLY A 88 6.30 -7.27 -4.01
N TRP A 89 5.55 -6.99 -2.95
CA TRP A 89 4.10 -6.77 -3.02
C TRP A 89 3.74 -5.48 -3.76
N GLU A 90 4.72 -4.60 -4.02
CA GLU A 90 4.57 -3.42 -4.88
C GLU A 90 4.36 -3.76 -6.36
N ASN A 91 4.70 -4.97 -6.80
CA ASN A 91 4.48 -5.42 -8.18
C ASN A 91 3.01 -5.75 -8.46
N GLY A 92 2.22 -5.95 -7.41
CA GLY A 92 0.82 -6.30 -7.50
C GLY A 92 0.46 -7.45 -6.58
N TRP A 93 -0.84 -7.58 -6.34
CA TRP A 93 -1.43 -8.63 -5.53
C TRP A 93 -2.87 -8.87 -5.95
N PHE A 94 -3.38 -10.04 -5.64
CA PHE A 94 -4.79 -10.36 -5.84
C PHE A 94 -5.33 -11.29 -4.76
N VAL A 95 -6.64 -11.34 -4.68
CA VAL A 95 -7.43 -12.14 -3.75
C VAL A 95 -8.23 -13.13 -4.57
N PHE A 96 -8.19 -14.40 -4.20
CA PHE A 96 -8.94 -15.47 -4.85
C PHE A 96 -9.47 -16.47 -3.83
N GLU A 97 -10.51 -17.19 -4.23
CA GLU A 97 -11.06 -18.30 -3.46
C GLU A 97 -10.13 -19.52 -3.56
N ASP A 98 -9.66 -20.05 -2.43
CA ASP A 98 -8.67 -21.13 -2.35
C ASP A 98 -9.35 -22.38 -1.82
N THR A 99 -10.14 -23.03 -2.68
CA THR A 99 -11.10 -24.06 -2.26
C THR A 99 -10.40 -25.30 -1.71
N ASN A 100 -9.17 -25.56 -2.14
CA ASN A 100 -8.36 -26.69 -1.72
C ASN A 100 -7.26 -26.30 -0.71
N SER A 101 -7.16 -25.02 -0.31
CA SER A 101 -6.16 -24.49 0.63
C SER A 101 -4.70 -24.76 0.23
N ASN A 102 -4.42 -24.91 -1.06
CA ASN A 102 -3.06 -25.10 -1.55
C ASN A 102 -2.33 -23.75 -1.74
N GLY A 103 -3.07 -22.64 -1.73
CA GLY A 103 -2.62 -21.27 -1.95
C GLY A 103 -1.99 -21.03 -3.32
N ALA A 104 -2.41 -21.79 -4.32
CA ALA A 104 -2.20 -21.55 -5.74
C ALA A 104 -3.56 -21.25 -6.38
N ALA A 105 -3.60 -20.35 -7.36
CA ALA A 105 -4.85 -20.01 -8.03
C ALA A 105 -5.16 -21.03 -9.13
N ASP A 106 -6.08 -21.96 -8.85
CA ASP A 106 -6.41 -23.07 -9.73
C ASP A 106 -7.54 -22.73 -10.73
N THR A 107 -7.76 -23.64 -11.68
CA THR A 107 -8.90 -23.55 -12.58
C THR A 107 -10.19 -23.84 -11.80
N GLY A 108 -11.21 -22.99 -11.95
CA GLY A 108 -12.47 -23.11 -11.20
C GLY A 108 -12.53 -22.25 -9.93
N GLU A 109 -11.41 -21.66 -9.50
CA GLU A 109 -11.37 -20.75 -8.37
C GLU A 109 -11.70 -19.31 -8.76
N ALA A 110 -12.55 -18.63 -7.98
CA ALA A 110 -12.94 -17.26 -8.30
C ALA A 110 -11.80 -16.29 -7.97
N ARG A 111 -11.41 -15.44 -8.94
CA ARG A 111 -10.54 -14.29 -8.71
C ARG A 111 -11.42 -13.12 -8.29
N LEU A 112 -11.22 -12.62 -7.07
CA LEU A 112 -12.17 -11.73 -6.39
C LEU A 112 -11.80 -10.26 -6.53
N ARG A 113 -10.50 -9.97 -6.43
CA ARG A 113 -9.98 -8.60 -6.51
C ARG A 113 -8.49 -8.62 -6.81
N GLY A 114 -8.04 -7.82 -7.76
CA GLY A 114 -6.64 -7.62 -8.05
C GLY A 114 -6.22 -6.16 -7.99
N LYS A 115 -4.94 -5.93 -7.76
CA LYS A 115 -4.28 -4.65 -7.86
C LYS A 115 -2.95 -4.84 -8.57
N GLY A 116 -2.73 -4.05 -9.63
CA GLY A 116 -1.45 -4.01 -10.32
C GLY A 116 -0.39 -3.24 -9.55
N ASP A 117 0.74 -3.02 -10.21
CA ASP A 117 1.89 -2.41 -9.58
C ASP A 117 1.60 -1.02 -8.98
N PHE A 118 2.51 -0.55 -8.12
CA PHE A 118 2.39 0.77 -7.50
C PHE A 118 2.70 1.94 -8.46
N GLY A 119 3.00 1.66 -9.73
CA GLY A 119 3.29 2.60 -10.80
C GLY A 119 4.64 3.30 -10.71
N THR A 120 5.40 3.09 -9.63
CA THR A 120 6.68 3.77 -9.37
C THR A 120 7.62 2.90 -8.55
N ALA A 121 8.90 2.83 -8.94
CA ALA A 121 9.98 2.21 -8.15
C ALA A 121 10.33 2.96 -6.85
N ALA A 122 9.65 4.08 -6.57
CA ALA A 122 9.84 4.91 -5.38
C ALA A 122 9.33 4.25 -4.09
N TYR A 123 8.46 3.23 -4.21
CA TYR A 123 7.88 2.54 -3.06
C TYR A 123 8.09 1.04 -3.18
N THR A 124 8.52 0.41 -2.10
CA THR A 124 8.64 -1.05 -2.00
C THR A 124 7.75 -1.55 -0.88
N MET A 125 7.23 -2.77 -1.03
CA MET A 125 6.47 -3.45 0.02
C MET A 125 7.00 -4.86 0.20
N ARG A 126 7.50 -5.17 1.40
CA ARG A 126 8.08 -6.47 1.74
C ARG A 126 7.32 -7.09 2.91
N GLY A 127 6.94 -8.35 2.77
CA GLY A 127 6.50 -9.18 3.90
C GLY A 127 7.71 -9.83 4.56
N ASN A 128 7.62 -10.13 5.86
CA ASN A 128 8.54 -11.07 6.49
C ASN A 128 8.31 -12.50 5.97
N THR A 129 9.08 -13.48 6.45
CA THR A 129 9.03 -14.88 5.99
C THR A 129 7.62 -15.47 5.95
N ASN A 130 6.77 -15.17 6.94
CA ASN A 130 5.44 -15.76 7.05
C ASN A 130 4.41 -15.13 6.10
N VAL A 131 4.64 -13.90 5.65
CA VAL A 131 3.74 -13.19 4.71
C VAL A 131 4.49 -12.74 3.46
N ALA A 132 5.56 -13.44 3.11
CA ALA A 132 6.44 -13.08 2.01
C ALA A 132 5.72 -13.17 0.65
N ASP A 133 4.95 -14.24 0.47
CA ASP A 133 4.30 -14.55 -0.81
C ASP A 133 2.77 -14.51 -0.73
N ARG A 134 2.17 -14.93 0.41
CA ARG A 134 0.72 -15.03 0.55
C ARG A 134 0.23 -14.95 2.00
N ILE A 135 -1.08 -14.79 2.15
CA ILE A 135 -1.86 -14.97 3.39
C ILE A 135 -3.15 -15.71 3.04
N THR A 136 -3.38 -16.85 3.65
CA THR A 136 -4.62 -17.62 3.51
C THR A 136 -5.51 -17.42 4.72
N PHE A 137 -6.76 -17.07 4.48
CA PHE A 137 -7.81 -16.97 5.50
C PHE A 137 -8.71 -18.19 5.40
N THR A 138 -9.04 -18.75 6.55
CA THR A 138 -10.05 -19.80 6.73
C THR A 138 -11.47 -19.21 6.62
N ASP A 139 -12.47 -20.08 6.50
CA ASP A 139 -13.89 -19.74 6.56
C ASP A 139 -14.32 -18.97 7.83
N GLN A 140 -13.58 -19.11 8.93
CA GLN A 140 -13.78 -18.35 10.17
C GLN A 140 -13.01 -17.00 10.19
N GLY A 141 -12.30 -16.67 9.10
CA GLY A 141 -11.50 -15.46 8.98
C GLY A 141 -10.21 -15.47 9.80
N MET A 142 -9.75 -16.64 10.25
CA MET A 142 -8.43 -16.82 10.87
C MET A 142 -7.37 -17.08 9.81
N SER A 143 -6.11 -16.70 10.08
CA SER A 143 -4.97 -16.90 9.18
C SER A 143 -3.85 -17.67 9.90
N PRO A 144 -4.06 -18.96 10.19
CA PRO A 144 -3.08 -19.78 10.90
C PRO A 144 -1.78 -19.87 10.10
N GLY A 145 -0.63 -19.67 10.75
CA GLY A 145 0.69 -19.70 10.11
C GLY A 145 1.12 -18.41 9.38
N PHE A 146 0.24 -17.41 9.27
CA PHE A 146 0.51 -16.16 8.54
C PHE A 146 0.66 -14.92 9.44
N ASN A 147 1.17 -15.10 10.67
CA ASN A 147 1.51 -13.96 11.51
C ASN A 147 2.80 -13.30 11.01
N GLY A 148 2.72 -12.04 10.61
CA GLY A 148 3.86 -11.37 10.02
C GLY A 148 3.69 -9.86 9.90
N THR A 149 4.72 -9.23 9.36
CA THR A 149 4.77 -7.78 9.19
C THR A 149 5.04 -7.45 7.74
N PHE A 150 4.19 -6.59 7.16
CA PHE A 150 4.50 -5.90 5.92
C PHE A 150 5.19 -4.59 6.22
N THR A 151 6.27 -4.30 5.50
CA THR A 151 6.97 -3.03 5.54
C THR A 151 6.82 -2.36 4.20
N VAL A 152 6.12 -1.22 4.17
CA VAL A 152 6.03 -0.32 3.01
C VAL A 152 7.08 0.76 3.19
N CYS A 153 8.01 0.89 2.25
CA CYS A 153 9.12 1.84 2.32
C CYS A 153 9.02 2.87 1.19
N ASP A 154 9.28 4.14 1.49
CA ASP A 154 9.66 5.17 0.50
C ASP A 154 11.19 5.15 0.36
N THR A 155 11.69 4.76 -0.81
CA THR A 155 13.13 4.56 -1.05
C THR A 155 13.92 5.88 -1.08
N HIS A 156 13.27 7.00 -1.41
CA HIS A 156 13.93 8.31 -1.48
C HIS A 156 14.11 8.91 -0.09
N ARG A 157 13.07 8.79 0.75
CA ARG A 157 13.06 9.38 2.10
C ARG A 157 13.51 8.41 3.19
N ARG A 158 13.65 7.12 2.88
CA ARG A 158 13.99 6.04 3.83
C ARG A 158 13.07 5.98 5.05
N VAL A 159 11.79 6.29 4.84
CA VAL A 159 10.73 6.19 5.84
C VAL A 159 9.82 5.02 5.51
N ALA A 160 9.35 4.30 6.53
CA ALA A 160 8.49 3.15 6.32
C ALA A 160 7.22 3.16 7.18
N ARG A 161 6.22 2.43 6.69
CA ARG A 161 5.01 2.06 7.42
C ARG A 161 4.94 0.55 7.58
N GLN A 162 4.69 0.09 8.78
CA GLN A 162 4.61 -1.33 9.09
C GLN A 162 3.17 -1.74 9.40
N ILE A 163 2.74 -2.86 8.83
CA ILE A 163 1.42 -3.45 9.04
C ILE A 163 1.64 -4.83 9.64
N VAL A 164 1.14 -5.02 10.86
CA VAL A 164 1.23 -6.32 11.53
C VAL A 164 -0.06 -7.10 11.28
N VAL A 165 0.09 -8.35 10.86
CA VAL A 165 -0.98 -9.34 10.74
C VAL A 165 -0.79 -10.38 11.85
N VAL A 166 -1.84 -10.62 12.60
CA VAL A 166 -1.87 -11.66 13.64
C VAL A 166 -2.64 -12.89 13.17
N VAL A 167 -2.40 -14.04 13.81
CA VAL A 167 -3.01 -15.34 13.44
C VAL A 167 -4.55 -15.35 13.43
N THR A 168 -5.20 -14.39 14.10
CA THR A 168 -6.66 -14.23 14.08
C THR A 168 -7.17 -13.57 12.78
N GLY A 169 -6.28 -13.34 11.81
CA GLY A 169 -6.57 -12.69 10.53
C GLY A 169 -6.71 -11.17 10.59
N ARG A 170 -6.56 -10.56 11.78
CA ARG A 170 -6.67 -9.11 11.93
C ARG A 170 -5.36 -8.43 11.50
N SER A 171 -5.47 -7.42 10.64
CA SER A 171 -4.41 -6.44 10.42
C SER A 171 -4.54 -5.28 11.42
N LEU A 172 -3.41 -4.83 11.94
CA LEU A 172 -3.33 -3.64 12.78
C LEU A 172 -3.13 -2.39 11.90
N PRO A 173 -3.57 -1.20 12.36
CA PRO A 173 -3.32 0.05 11.66
C PRO A 173 -1.81 0.26 11.40
N PRO A 174 -1.42 0.86 10.26
CA PRO A 174 0.00 1.01 9.95
C PRO A 174 0.72 1.90 10.96
N THR A 175 1.82 1.41 11.52
CA THR A 175 2.70 2.18 12.42
C THR A 175 3.94 2.69 11.69
N ALA A 176 4.67 3.64 12.28
CA ALA A 176 5.97 4.04 11.75
C ALA A 176 6.97 2.87 11.87
N GLY A 177 7.90 2.78 10.93
CA GLY A 177 9.00 1.81 10.95
C GLY A 177 10.18 2.26 10.09
N THR A 178 11.15 1.37 9.93
CA THR A 178 12.35 1.59 9.12
C THR A 178 12.34 0.76 7.85
N CYS A 179 12.91 1.30 6.78
CA CYS A 179 13.19 0.53 5.58
C CYS A 179 14.29 -0.50 5.89
N SER A 180 14.06 -1.77 5.52
CA SER A 180 15.01 -2.88 5.63
C SER A 180 15.47 -3.32 4.26
#